data_AF-A0A5W3ERM8-F1
#
_entry.id   AF-A0A5W3ERM8-F1
#
_cell.length_a   1.000
_cell.length_b   1.000
_cell.length_c   1.000
_cell.angle_alpha   90.00
_cell.angle_beta   90.00
_cell.angle_gamma   90.00
#
_symmetry.space_group_name_H-M   'P 1'
#
loop_
_entity.id
_entity.type
_entity.pdbx_description
1 polymer ?
#
loop_
_entity_poly.entity_id
_entity_poly.type
_entity_poly.pdbx_seq_one_letter_code
_entity_poly.pdbx_strand_id
1 'polypeptide(L)'
;MVLIDHIASTAYVRILNDPSDIMFSMYDVNTGLKHIILCMLEYMIPTFTEHGAWDTETVSLIVRCYRPRSNSREIHTIASHVHRAICEEMGIPPKGYRYHYNQADRILRFIPRKVTDVYDDGLY
;
A
#
# COMPACT_ATOMS: atom_id res chain seq x y z
N MET A 1 14.68 -3.42 -8.08
CA MET A 1 13.58 -2.66 -8.73
C MET A 1 12.38 -3.53 -9.09
N VAL A 2 12.53 -4.82 -9.43
CA VAL A 2 11.43 -5.69 -9.93
C VAL A 2 10.20 -5.80 -9.01
N LEU A 3 10.36 -5.78 -7.69
CA LEU A 3 9.24 -6.02 -6.75
C LEU A 3 8.25 -4.85 -6.67
N ILE A 4 8.73 -3.60 -6.66
CA ILE A 4 7.86 -2.41 -6.60
C ILE A 4 7.06 -2.29 -7.90
N ASP A 5 7.69 -2.55 -9.04
CA ASP A 5 7.03 -2.54 -10.35
C ASP A 5 5.91 -3.60 -10.41
N HIS A 6 6.17 -4.77 -9.84
CA HIS A 6 5.17 -5.84 -9.77
C HIS A 6 4.01 -5.48 -8.83
N ILE A 7 4.28 -4.96 -7.62
CA ILE A 7 3.24 -4.46 -6.71
C ILE A 7 2.40 -3.37 -7.38
N ALA A 8 3.03 -2.42 -8.07
CA ALA A 8 2.33 -1.32 -8.74
C ALA A 8 1.41 -1.83 -9.85
N SER A 9 1.89 -2.77 -10.67
CA SER A 9 1.10 -3.42 -11.73
C SER A 9 -0.08 -4.20 -11.15
N THR A 10 0.16 -5.02 -10.11
CA THR A 10 -0.88 -5.80 -9.42
C THR A 10 -1.95 -4.89 -8.81
N ALA A 11 -1.56 -3.81 -8.13
CA ALA A 11 -2.49 -2.83 -7.59
C ALA A 11 -3.32 -2.15 -8.68
N TYR A 12 -2.68 -1.74 -9.78
CA TYR A 12 -3.35 -1.07 -10.90
C TYR A 12 -4.43 -1.95 -11.53
N VAL A 13 -4.12 -3.20 -11.84
CA VAL A 13 -5.07 -4.16 -12.42
C VAL A 13 -6.22 -4.44 -11.46
N ARG A 14 -5.96 -4.52 -10.15
CA ARG A 14 -7.02 -4.72 -9.13
C ARG A 14 -7.97 -3.56 -9.03
N ILE A 15 -7.45 -2.34 -9.02
CA ILE A 15 -8.27 -1.13 -8.93
C ILE A 15 -9.19 -1.01 -10.15
N LEU A 16 -8.68 -1.31 -11.35
CA LEU A 16 -9.48 -1.24 -12.57
C LEU A 16 -10.54 -2.34 -12.70
N ASN A 17 -10.26 -3.53 -12.15
CA ASN A 17 -11.17 -4.67 -12.18
C ASN A 17 -12.06 -4.74 -10.92
N ASP A 18 -11.98 -3.77 -10.01
CA ASP A 18 -12.83 -3.76 -8.83
C ASP A 18 -14.30 -3.59 -9.24
N PRO A 19 -15.22 -4.40 -8.71
CA PRO A 19 -16.63 -4.32 -9.07
C PRO A 19 -17.34 -3.08 -8.49
N SER A 20 -16.67 -2.25 -7.70
CA SER A 20 -17.23 -0.95 -7.28
C SER A 20 -17.36 -0.05 -8.50
N ASP A 21 -18.47 0.69 -8.59
CA ASP A 21 -18.73 1.70 -9.63
C ASP A 21 -17.84 2.95 -9.50
N ILE A 22 -16.52 2.78 -9.49
CA ILE A 22 -15.56 3.88 -9.53
C ILE A 22 -15.39 4.27 -11.00
N MET A 23 -15.85 5.47 -11.35
CA MET A 23 -15.73 5.97 -12.71
C MET A 23 -14.33 6.53 -12.95
N PHE A 24 -13.51 5.79 -13.71
CA PHE A 24 -12.19 6.24 -14.14
C PHE A 24 -12.24 6.97 -15.48
N SER A 25 -11.68 8.17 -15.51
CA SER A 25 -11.47 8.90 -16.76
C SER A 25 -10.32 8.29 -17.57
N MET A 26 -10.21 8.65 -18.85
CA MET A 26 -9.07 8.24 -19.68
C MET A 26 -7.72 8.74 -19.13
N TYR A 27 -7.72 9.90 -18.46
CA TYR A 27 -6.54 10.40 -17.76
C TYR A 27 -6.18 9.52 -16.55
N ASP A 28 -7.18 9.10 -15.77
CA ASP A 28 -6.97 8.23 -14.61
C ASP A 28 -6.31 6.92 -15.01
N VAL A 29 -6.83 6.27 -16.05
CA VAL A 29 -6.30 5.01 -16.58
C VAL A 29 -4.88 5.20 -17.12
N ASN A 30 -4.65 6.21 -17.95
CA ASN A 30 -3.35 6.35 -18.61
C ASN A 30 -2.24 6.83 -17.67
N THR A 31 -2.58 7.68 -16.68
CA THR A 31 -1.60 8.47 -15.93
C THR A 31 -1.94 8.61 -14.45
N GLY A 32 -3.16 9.06 -14.11
CA GLY A 32 -3.51 9.46 -12.75
C GLY A 32 -3.36 8.32 -11.72
N LEU A 33 -3.89 7.14 -12.03
CA LEU A 33 -3.82 5.98 -11.14
C LEU A 33 -2.38 5.51 -10.91
N LYS A 34 -1.54 5.55 -11.95
CA LYS A 34 -0.13 5.13 -11.82
C LYS A 34 0.61 6.01 -10.82
N HIS A 35 0.41 7.33 -10.88
CA HIS A 35 1.00 8.26 -9.92
C HIS A 35 0.44 8.08 -8.51
N ILE A 36 -0.88 7.91 -8.38
CA ILE A 36 -1.52 7.62 -7.09
C ILE A 36 -0.90 6.38 -6.45
N ILE A 37 -0.77 5.28 -7.21
CA ILE A 37 -0.20 4.03 -6.71
C ILE A 37 1.25 4.22 -6.28
N LEU A 38 2.08 4.86 -7.11
CA LEU A 38 3.49 5.11 -6.75
C LEU A 38 3.62 5.93 -5.46
N CYS A 39 2.88 7.04 -5.33
CA CYS A 39 2.88 7.84 -4.11
C CYS A 39 2.34 7.05 -2.90
N MET A 40 1.34 6.19 -3.09
CA MET A 40 0.87 5.32 -2.02
C MET A 40 1.90 4.29 -1.60
N LEU A 41 2.68 3.70 -2.52
CA LEU A 41 3.75 2.77 -2.18
C LEU A 41 4.86 3.46 -1.39
N GLU A 42 5.26 4.66 -1.81
CA GLU A 42 6.24 5.49 -1.10
C GLU A 42 5.79 5.84 0.33
N TYR A 43 4.49 6.04 0.54
CA TYR A 43 3.91 6.27 1.85
C TYR A 43 3.74 4.99 2.67
N MET A 44 3.05 3.98 2.13
CA MET A 44 2.57 2.82 2.88
C MET A 44 3.68 1.83 3.24
N ILE A 45 4.71 1.66 2.41
CA ILE A 45 5.78 0.70 2.68
C ILE A 45 6.57 1.13 3.94
N PRO A 46 7.06 2.38 4.05
CA PRO A 46 7.74 2.83 5.27
C PRO A 46 6.85 2.90 6.51
N THR A 47 5.55 3.19 6.34
CA THR A 47 4.61 3.32 7.46
C THR A 47 3.79 2.05 7.74
N PHE A 48 4.20 0.89 7.21
CA PHE A 48 3.44 -0.34 7.39
C PHE A 48 3.42 -0.76 8.87
N THR A 49 2.23 -0.74 9.46
CA THR A 49 2.02 -1.02 10.88
C THR A 49 1.54 -2.44 11.12
N GLU A 50 1.82 -3.01 12.30
CA GLU A 50 1.26 -4.32 12.66
C GLU A 50 -0.27 -4.37 12.69
N HIS A 51 -0.94 -3.22 12.81
CA HIS A 51 -2.38 -3.14 12.80
C HIS A 51 -2.99 -3.15 11.39
N GLY A 52 -2.17 -3.05 10.35
CA GLY A 52 -2.63 -2.91 8.96
C GLY A 52 -3.40 -1.61 8.71
N ALA A 53 -3.14 -0.60 9.56
CA ALA A 53 -3.80 0.70 9.48
C ALA A 53 -2.92 1.70 8.73
N TRP A 54 -3.57 2.62 8.04
CA TRP A 54 -2.96 3.77 7.39
C TRP A 54 -3.68 5.05 7.81
N ASP A 55 -2.99 6.18 7.70
CA ASP A 55 -3.60 7.49 7.94
C ASP A 55 -4.52 7.86 6.78
N THR A 56 -5.79 8.11 7.11
CA THR A 56 -6.83 8.41 6.12
C THR A 56 -6.67 9.80 5.53
N GLU A 57 -6.10 10.75 6.27
CA GLU A 57 -5.87 12.12 5.79
C GLU A 57 -4.77 12.14 4.73
N THR A 58 -3.63 11.51 5.00
CA THR A 58 -2.53 11.39 4.03
C THR A 58 -2.96 10.66 2.76
N VAL A 59 -3.67 9.52 2.91
CA VAL A 59 -4.18 8.75 1.76
C VAL A 59 -5.19 9.57 0.94
N SER A 60 -6.07 10.32 1.61
CA SER A 60 -7.02 11.22 0.94
C SER A 60 -6.32 12.33 0.17
N LEU A 61 -5.27 12.93 0.75
CA LEU A 61 -4.46 13.94 0.10
C LEU A 61 -3.80 13.39 -1.17
N ILE A 62 -3.14 12.23 -1.08
CA ILE A 62 -2.49 11.58 -2.22
C ILE A 62 -3.48 11.36 -3.38
N VAL A 63 -4.65 10.77 -3.11
CA VAL A 63 -5.64 10.51 -4.16
C VAL A 63 -6.16 11.83 -4.74
N ARG A 64 -6.49 12.81 -3.89
CA ARG A 64 -7.10 14.07 -4.31
C ARG A 64 -6.16 14.98 -5.09
N CYS A 65 -4.85 14.85 -4.95
CA CYS A 65 -3.88 15.53 -5.81
C CYS A 65 -4.06 15.20 -7.30
N TYR A 66 -4.52 13.98 -7.62
CA TYR A 66 -4.73 13.52 -9.00
C TYR A 66 -6.22 13.36 -9.36
N ARG A 67 -7.08 13.06 -8.38
CA ARG A 67 -8.54 12.93 -8.52
C ARG A 67 -9.27 13.77 -7.46
N PRO A 68 -9.37 15.11 -7.63
CA PRO A 68 -9.84 16.03 -6.58
C PRO A 68 -11.28 15.78 -6.09
N ARG A 69 -12.13 15.19 -6.93
CA ARG A 69 -13.54 14.92 -6.63
C ARG A 69 -13.77 13.55 -5.99
N SER A 70 -12.71 12.79 -5.71
CA SER A 70 -12.87 11.45 -5.14
C SER A 70 -13.46 11.49 -3.74
N ASN A 71 -14.45 10.64 -3.52
CA ASN A 71 -15.12 10.49 -2.24
C ASN A 71 -14.37 9.51 -1.33
N SER A 72 -14.70 9.50 -0.04
CA SER A 72 -14.00 8.68 0.96
C SER A 72 -14.04 7.18 0.67
N ARG A 73 -15.13 6.68 0.08
CA ARG A 73 -15.27 5.26 -0.28
C ARG A 73 -14.32 4.90 -1.41
N GLU A 74 -14.27 5.70 -2.47
CA GLU A 74 -13.34 5.47 -3.59
C GLU A 74 -11.88 5.51 -3.13
N ILE A 75 -11.53 6.51 -2.31
CA ILE A 75 -10.20 6.66 -1.73
C ILE A 75 -9.83 5.41 -0.92
N HIS A 76 -10.74 4.94 -0.06
CA HIS A 76 -10.52 3.75 0.73
C HIS A 76 -10.38 2.48 -0.12
N THR A 77 -11.19 2.31 -1.17
CA THR A 77 -11.09 1.18 -2.09
C THR A 77 -9.72 1.15 -2.79
N ILE A 78 -9.27 2.30 -3.31
CA ILE A 78 -7.94 2.42 -3.95
C ILE A 78 -6.84 2.04 -2.95
N ALA A 79 -6.87 2.62 -1.75
CA ALA A 79 -5.89 2.36 -0.71
C ALA A 79 -5.84 0.89 -0.28
N SER A 80 -7.02 0.27 -0.13
CA SER A 80 -7.15 -1.14 0.24
C SER A 80 -6.53 -2.05 -0.82
N HIS A 81 -6.73 -1.76 -2.11
CA HIS A 81 -6.10 -2.55 -3.19
C HIS A 81 -4.59 -2.41 -3.23
N VAL A 82 -4.06 -1.21 -3.02
CA VAL A 82 -2.61 -0.99 -2.91
C VAL A 82 -2.05 -1.77 -1.73
N HIS A 83 -2.67 -1.65 -0.55
CA HIS A 83 -2.23 -2.37 0.65
C HIS A 83 -2.26 -3.89 0.45
N ARG A 84 -3.33 -4.43 -0.17
CA ARG A 84 -3.43 -5.87 -0.47
C ARG A 84 -2.37 -6.33 -1.45
N ALA A 85 -2.07 -5.53 -2.47
CA ALA A 85 -0.99 -5.84 -3.41
C ALA A 85 0.37 -5.91 -2.69
N ILE A 86 0.67 -4.96 -1.80
CA ILE A 86 1.89 -5.01 -0.97
C ILE A 86 1.94 -6.33 -0.18
N CYS A 87 0.85 -6.67 0.51
CA CYS A 87 0.79 -7.85 1.37
C CYS A 87 1.06 -9.15 0.60
N GLU A 88 0.39 -9.33 -0.54
CA GLU A 88 0.49 -10.56 -1.32
C GLU A 88 1.86 -10.74 -1.97
N GLU A 89 2.40 -9.68 -2.55
CA GLU A 89 3.73 -9.72 -3.20
C GLU A 89 4.85 -9.93 -2.17
N MET A 90 4.66 -9.46 -0.95
CA MET A 90 5.59 -9.66 0.16
C MET A 90 5.34 -10.99 0.90
N GLY A 91 4.29 -11.73 0.55
CA GLY A 91 3.91 -12.99 1.18
C GLY A 91 3.52 -12.86 2.65
N ILE A 92 2.95 -11.70 3.05
CA ILE A 92 2.55 -11.43 4.43
C ILE A 92 1.03 -11.18 4.55
N PRO A 93 0.42 -11.51 5.70
CA PRO A 93 -0.95 -11.14 5.98
C PRO A 93 -1.09 -9.62 6.20
N PRO A 94 -2.29 -9.04 6.03
CA PRO A 94 -2.54 -7.60 6.21
C PRO A 94 -2.33 -7.06 7.63
N LYS A 95 -2.17 -7.93 8.63
CA LYS A 95 -1.99 -7.57 10.05
C LYS A 95 -0.99 -8.51 10.71
N GLY A 96 -0.38 -8.06 11.80
CA GLY A 96 0.56 -8.82 12.62
C GLY A 96 2.01 -8.79 12.12
N TYR A 97 2.32 -7.93 11.15
CA TYR A 97 3.66 -7.79 10.59
C TYR A 97 4.09 -6.33 10.57
N ARG A 98 5.37 -6.10 10.86
CA ARG A 98 6.01 -4.78 10.73
C ARG A 98 7.20 -4.90 9.81
N TYR A 99 7.42 -3.88 8.97
CA TYR A 99 8.64 -3.82 8.18
C TYR A 99 9.76 -3.20 9.01
N HIS A 100 10.88 -3.91 9.08
CA HIS A 100 12.15 -3.33 9.48
C HIS A 100 12.92 -2.97 8.21
N TYR A 101 13.47 -1.76 8.16
CA TYR A 101 14.40 -1.38 7.11
C TYR A 101 15.82 -1.71 7.57
N ASN A 102 16.58 -2.38 6.72
CA ASN A 102 18.03 -2.46 6.85
C ASN A 102 18.64 -1.68 5.70
N GLN A 103 19.37 -0.61 6.01
CA GLN A 103 20.14 0.13 5.04
C GLN A 103 21.52 -0.52 4.92
N ALA A 104 21.63 -1.46 3.98
CA ALA A 104 22.91 -2.01 3.57
C ALA A 104 23.34 -1.28 2.28
N ASP A 105 24.27 -0.33 2.40
CA ASP A 105 24.77 0.50 1.31
C ASP A 105 23.68 1.34 0.61
N ARG A 106 23.60 1.30 -0.74
CA ARG A 106 22.64 2.04 -1.58
C ARG A 106 21.28 1.35 -1.71
N ILE A 107 21.03 0.27 -0.97
CA ILE A 107 19.82 -0.55 -1.09
C ILE A 107 19.05 -0.53 0.22
N LEU A 108 17.82 -0.01 0.17
CA LEU A 108 16.84 -0.18 1.24
C LEU A 108 16.21 -1.58 1.12
N ARG A 109 16.43 -2.42 2.12
CA ARG A 109 15.78 -3.73 2.23
C ARG A 109 14.68 -3.68 3.28
N PHE A 110 13.46 -3.98 2.89
CA PHE A 110 12.33 -4.16 3.80
C PHE A 110 12.23 -5.63 4.19
N ILE A 111 12.33 -5.90 5.49
CA ILE A 111 12.24 -7.24 6.05
C ILE A 111 10.94 -7.31 6.85
N PRO A 112 9.92 -8.05 6.40
CA PRO A 112 8.75 -8.30 7.22
C PRO A 112 9.14 -9.12 8.44
N ARG A 113 8.81 -8.64 9.63
CA ARG A 113 8.86 -9.42 10.86
C ARG A 113 7.45 -9.60 11.39
N LYS A 114 7.09 -10.85 11.68
CA LYS A 114 5.89 -11.14 12.45
C LYS A 114 6.08 -10.53 13.82
N VAL A 115 5.11 -9.74 14.27
CA VAL A 115 5.04 -9.35 15.68
C VAL A 115 4.57 -10.61 16.42
N THR A 116 5.52 -11.40 16.88
CA THR A 116 5.26 -12.30 18.03
C THR A 116 4.89 -11.39 19.18
N ASP A 117 3.88 -11.77 19.97
CA ASP A 117 3.54 -11.04 21.17
C ASP A 117 4.84 -10.74 21.93
N VAL A 118 5.10 -9.46 22.22
CA VAL A 118 6.21 -8.99 23.05
C VAL A 118 6.06 -9.50 24.51
N TYR A 119 5.21 -10.50 24.73
CA TYR A 119 4.95 -11.21 25.97
C TYR A 119 5.60 -12.60 26.03
N ASP A 120 6.32 -13.05 24.98
CA ASP A 120 7.01 -14.36 24.99
C ASP A 120 8.54 -14.26 25.24
N ASP A 121 9.06 -13.06 25.53
CA ASP A 121 10.44 -12.86 26.00
C ASP A 121 10.49 -12.76 27.54
N GLY A 122 9.87 -13.70 28.23
CA GLY A 122 9.89 -13.75 29.69
C GLY A 122 9.20 -14.96 30.28
N LEU A 123 9.99 -16.02 30.52
CA LEU A 123 9.73 -17.29 31.23
C LEU A 123 9.76 -18.51 30.28
N TYR A 124 10.94 -19.11 30.10
CA TYR A 124 11.37 -20.37 30.74
C TYR A 124 12.88 -20.56 30.58
#